data_AF-A0A444R8L6-F1
#
_entry.id   AF-A0A444R8L6-F1
#
_cell.length_a   1.000
_cell.length_b   1.000
_cell.length_c   1.000
_cell.angle_alpha   90.00
_cell.angle_beta   90.00
_cell.angle_gamma   90.00
#
_symmetry.space_group_name_H-M   'P 1'
#
loop_
_entity.id
_entity.type
_entity.pdbx_description
1 polymer ?
#
loop_
_entity_poly.entity_id
_entity_poly.type
_entity_poly.pdbx_seq_one_letter_code
_entity_poly.pdbx_strand_id
1 'polypeptide(L)'
;RQIKGLFNYILQTGDAVRFNDFIDGVAERSPKHKESLMTIAERLRQEGEQSKALHIAKIMLESGVPLADIMRFTGVSEEELAAASQ
;
A
#
# COMPACT_ATOMS: atom_id res chain seq x y z
N ARG A 1 -5.79 -22.94 8.38
CA ARG A 1 -4.54 -22.31 8.90
C ARG A 1 -3.53 -21.92 7.81
N GLN A 2 -3.71 -22.29 6.53
CA GLN A 2 -2.71 -22.03 5.48
C GLN A 2 -2.80 -20.64 4.82
N ILE A 3 -4.00 -20.04 4.72
CA ILE A 3 -4.20 -18.75 4.05
C ILE A 3 -3.49 -17.59 4.77
N LYS A 4 -3.54 -17.53 6.10
CA LYS A 4 -2.89 -16.45 6.87
C LYS A 4 -1.37 -16.41 6.68
N GLY A 5 -0.72 -17.57 6.57
CA GLY A 5 0.73 -17.64 6.39
C GLY A 5 1.16 -17.15 5.01
N LEU A 6 0.44 -17.54 3.96
CA LEU A 6 0.72 -17.12 2.59
C LEU A 6 0.40 -15.63 2.39
N PHE A 7 -0.70 -15.15 3.00
CA PHE A 7 -1.07 -13.74 2.98
C PHE A 7 -0.02 -12.85 3.65
N ASN A 8 0.48 -13.27 4.82
CA ASN A 8 1.58 -12.57 5.49
C ASN A 8 2.88 -12.57 4.66
N TYR A 9 3.18 -13.67 3.97
CA TYR A 9 4.37 -13.76 3.12
C TYR A 9 4.31 -12.81 1.93
N ILE A 10 3.16 -12.73 1.24
CA ILE A 10 2.97 -11.82 0.09
C ILE A 10 3.00 -10.34 0.57
N LEU A 11 2.36 -10.03 1.70
CA LEU A 11 2.41 -8.69 2.28
C LEU A 11 3.82 -8.28 2.74
N GLN A 12 4.61 -9.20 3.32
CA GLN A 12 5.97 -8.92 3.78
C GLN A 12 6.99 -8.79 2.64
N THR A 13 6.81 -9.53 1.54
CA THR A 13 7.74 -9.51 0.40
C THR A 13 7.43 -8.42 -0.63
N GLY A 14 6.23 -7.83 -0.60
CA GLY A 14 5.86 -6.72 -1.50
C GLY A 14 5.68 -7.12 -2.97
N ASP A 15 5.59 -8.42 -3.27
CA ASP A 15 5.41 -8.93 -4.63
C ASP A 15 3.95 -8.75 -5.09
N ALA A 16 3.68 -7.58 -5.66
CA ALA A 16 2.36 -7.17 -6.13
C ALA A 16 1.79 -8.10 -7.22
N VAL A 17 2.64 -8.78 -7.98
CA VAL A 17 2.22 -9.71 -9.04
C VAL A 17 1.56 -10.94 -8.41
N ARG A 18 2.20 -11.54 -7.40
CA ARG A 18 1.65 -12.70 -6.67
C ARG A 18 0.43 -12.35 -5.83
N PHE A 19 0.30 -11.10 -5.41
CA PHE A 19 -0.86 -10.63 -4.67
C PHE A 19 -2.13 -10.63 -5.52
N ASN A 20 -2.07 -10.07 -6.74
CA ASN A 20 -3.23 -10.01 -7.62
C ASN A 20 -3.69 -11.42 -8.04
N ASP A 21 -2.76 -12.30 -8.44
CA ASP A 21 -3.07 -13.70 -8.79
C ASP A 21 -3.73 -14.47 -7.63
N PHE A 22 -3.30 -14.19 -6.40
CA PHE A 22 -3.89 -14.77 -5.20
C PHE A 22 -5.32 -14.25 -4.98
N ILE A 23 -5.54 -12.93 -5.06
CA ILE A 23 -6.86 -12.32 -4.88
C ILE A 23 -7.84 -12.85 -5.94
N ASP A 24 -7.41 -12.94 -7.20
CA ASP A 24 -8.20 -13.49 -8.30
C ASP A 24 -8.57 -14.96 -8.04
N GLY A 25 -7.61 -15.78 -7.64
CA GLY A 25 -7.86 -17.19 -7.32
C GLY A 25 -8.75 -17.41 -6.10
N VAL A 26 -8.79 -16.49 -5.12
CA VAL A 26 -9.74 -16.55 -3.99
C VAL A 26 -11.12 -16.04 -4.43
N ALA A 27 -11.19 -15.00 -5.25
CA ALA A 27 -12.42 -14.46 -5.80
C ALA A 27 -13.18 -15.46 -6.69
N GLU A 28 -12.48 -16.28 -7.49
CA GLU A 28 -13.09 -17.36 -8.29
C GLU A 28 -13.73 -18.45 -7.41
N ARG A 29 -13.06 -18.81 -6.31
CA ARG A 29 -13.52 -19.87 -5.40
C ARG A 29 -14.66 -19.41 -4.48
N SER A 30 -14.89 -18.09 -4.38
CA SER A 30 -15.99 -17.55 -3.60
C SER A 30 -16.60 -16.31 -4.27
N PRO A 31 -17.49 -16.52 -5.26
CA PRO A 31 -18.15 -15.44 -5.98
C PRO A 31 -18.90 -14.47 -5.03
N LYS A 32 -19.44 -15.00 -3.92
CA LYS A 32 -20.14 -14.23 -2.88
C LYS A 32 -19.25 -13.26 -2.12
N HIS A 33 -17.94 -13.51 -2.05
CA HIS A 33 -16.97 -12.68 -1.31
C HIS A 33 -15.99 -11.93 -2.21
N LYS A 34 -16.11 -12.09 -3.53
CA LYS A 34 -15.26 -11.45 -4.55
C LYS A 34 -15.18 -9.93 -4.38
N GLU A 35 -16.31 -9.26 -4.26
CA GLU A 35 -16.35 -7.79 -4.13
C GLU A 35 -15.64 -7.30 -2.85
N SER A 36 -15.87 -7.97 -1.72
CA SER A 36 -15.21 -7.64 -0.46
C SER A 36 -13.70 -7.88 -0.51
N LEU A 37 -13.25 -8.95 -1.16
CA LEU A 37 -11.83 -9.27 -1.32
C LEU A 37 -11.13 -8.31 -2.27
N MET A 38 -11.76 -7.95 -3.39
CA MET A 38 -11.27 -6.91 -4.29
C MET A 38 -11.15 -5.56 -3.57
N THR A 39 -12.11 -5.22 -2.73
CA THR A 39 -12.07 -4.00 -1.90
C THR A 39 -10.90 -4.03 -0.91
N ILE A 40 -10.62 -5.17 -0.29
CA ILE A 40 -9.46 -5.33 0.60
C ILE A 40 -8.15 -5.22 -0.18
N ALA A 41 -8.08 -5.84 -1.37
CA ALA A 41 -6.91 -5.77 -2.24
C ALA A 41 -6.63 -4.35 -2.72
N GLU A 42 -7.68 -3.61 -3.08
CA GLU A 42 -7.57 -2.20 -3.46
C GLU A 42 -7.05 -1.35 -2.31
N ARG A 43 -7.62 -1.51 -1.10
CA ARG A 43 -7.13 -0.80 0.10
C ARG A 43 -5.67 -1.12 0.40
N LEU A 44 -5.28 -2.39 0.37
CA LEU A 44 -3.89 -2.79 0.62
C LEU A 44 -2.91 -2.20 -0.40
N ARG A 45 -3.32 -2.10 -1.67
CA ARG A 45 -2.52 -1.43 -2.71
C ARG A 45 -2.44 0.07 -2.46
N GLN A 46 -3.57 0.73 -2.14
CA GLN A 46 -3.59 2.17 -1.84
C GLN A 46 -2.74 2.50 -0.62
N GLU A 47 -2.87 1.75 0.47
CA GLU A 47 -2.05 1.90 1.68
C GLU A 47 -0.56 1.66 1.39
N GLY A 48 -0.25 0.69 0.52
CA GLY A 48 1.12 0.40 0.08
C GLY A 48 1.74 1.55 -0.74
N GLU A 49 1.00 2.09 -1.71
CA GLU A 49 1.45 3.24 -2.50
C GLU A 49 1.57 4.51 -1.64
N GLN A 50 0.62 4.76 -0.74
CA GLN A 50 0.68 5.87 0.22
C GLN A 50 1.90 5.73 1.14
N SER A 51 2.18 4.52 1.63
CA SER A 51 3.36 4.24 2.46
C SER A 51 4.67 4.49 1.70
N LYS A 52 4.77 4.09 0.43
CA LYS A 52 5.93 4.41 -0.42
C LYS A 52 6.08 5.91 -0.67
N ALA A 53 4.98 6.60 -0.98
CA ALA A 53 4.98 8.03 -1.20
C ALA A 53 5.44 8.79 0.05
N LEU A 54 4.97 8.39 1.23
CA LEU A 54 5.44 8.91 2.53
C LEU A 54 6.92 8.63 2.78
N HIS A 55 7.40 7.44 2.44
CA HIS A 55 8.81 7.08 2.58
C HIS A 55 9.71 7.96 1.70
N ILE A 56 9.33 8.16 0.43
CA ILE A 56 10.04 9.05 -0.49
C ILE A 56 9.99 10.49 0.03
N ALA A 57 8.83 10.95 0.49
CA ALA A 57 8.66 12.30 1.03
C ALA A 57 9.56 12.56 2.25
N LYS A 58 9.73 11.57 3.14
CA LYS A 58 10.68 11.64 4.27
C LYS A 58 12.12 11.77 3.81
N ILE A 59 12.56 10.96 2.84
CA ILE A 59 13.92 11.05 2.28
C ILE A 59 14.15 12.43 1.64
N MET A 60 13.17 12.96 0.92
CA MET A 60 13.26 14.29 0.33
C MET A 60 13.37 15.39 1.39
N LEU A 61 12.62 15.28 2.50
CA LEU A 61 12.70 16.20 3.62
C LEU A 61 14.07 16.17 4.29
N GLU A 62 14.60 14.97 4.57
CA GLU A 62 15.94 14.77 5.13
C GLU A 62 17.04 15.32 4.19
N SER A 63 16.79 15.29 2.89
CA SER A 63 17.68 15.84 1.85
C SER A 63 17.54 17.36 1.68
N GLY A 64 16.64 18.02 2.43
CA GLY A 64 16.44 19.47 2.39
C GLY A 64 15.57 19.97 1.24
N VAL A 65 14.78 19.10 0.60
CA VAL A 65 13.83 19.52 -0.45
C VAL A 65 12.72 20.37 0.18
N PRO A 66 12.33 21.52 -0.42
CA PRO A 66 11.25 22.35 0.09
C PRO A 66 9.91 21.59 0.16
N LEU A 67 9.15 21.80 1.24
CA LEU A 67 7.88 21.10 1.49
C LEU A 67 6.89 21.22 0.33
N ALA A 68 6.79 22.40 -0.29
CA ALA A 68 5.92 22.63 -1.45
C ALA A 68 6.28 21.74 -2.65
N ASP A 69 7.58 21.50 -2.88
CA ASP A 69 8.05 20.62 -3.94
C ASP A 69 7.82 19.15 -3.58
N ILE A 70 8.03 18.77 -2.31
CA ILE A 70 7.72 17.42 -1.81
C ILE A 70 6.26 17.08 -2.08
N MET A 71 5.33 17.93 -1.61
CA MET A 71 3.89 17.72 -1.82
C MET A 71 3.53 17.64 -3.31
N ARG A 72 4.15 18.48 -4.15
CA ARG A 72 3.94 18.45 -5.61
C ARG A 72 4.42 17.15 -6.25
N PHE A 73 5.52 16.56 -5.78
CA PHE A 73 6.14 15.39 -6.39
C PHE A 73 5.62 14.05 -5.86
N THR A 74 5.29 13.97 -4.57
CA THR A 74 4.81 12.73 -3.94
C THR A 74 3.29 12.67 -3.84
N GLY A 75 2.61 13.81 -3.95
CA GLY A 75 1.16 13.91 -3.75
C GLY A 75 0.72 13.78 -2.29
N VAL A 76 1.67 13.69 -1.35
CA VAL A 76 1.42 13.57 0.09
C VAL A 76 1.13 14.94 0.69
N SER A 77 0.12 15.02 1.55
CA SER A 77 -0.23 16.27 2.25
C SER A 77 0.70 16.56 3.44
N GLU A 78 0.68 17.81 3.91
CA GLU A 78 1.41 18.19 5.11
C GLU A 78 0.89 17.46 6.36
N GLU A 79 -0.43 17.24 6.46
CA GLU A 79 -1.03 16.46 7.55
C GLU A 79 -0.55 15.01 7.56
N GLU A 80 -0.46 14.38 6.39
CA GLU A 80 0.04 13.00 6.25
C GLU A 80 1.52 12.89 6.64
N LEU A 81 2.33 13.89 6.27
CA LEU A 81 3.73 14.00 6.68
C LEU A 81 3.89 14.19 8.19
N ALA A 82 3.06 15.05 8.79
CA ALA A 82 3.05 15.30 10.22
C ALA A 82 2.60 14.07 11.03
N ALA A 83 1.54 13.38 10.58
CA ALA A 83 1.04 12.16 11.21
C ALA A 83 2.06 11.01 11.16
N ALA A 84 2.87 10.94 10.11
CA ALA A 84 3.91 9.91 9.97
C ALA A 84 5.20 10.23 10.75
N SER A 85 5.32 11.40 11.36
CA SER A 85 6.49 11.86 12.10
C SER A 85 6.35 11.73 13.64
N GLN A 86 5.25 11.13 14.12
CA GLN A 86 5.02 10.76 15.53
C GLN A 86 5.35 9.30 15.81
#